data_AF-A0A6I9YKU1-F1
#
_entry.id   AF-A0A6I9YKU1-F1
#
_cell.length_a   1.000
_cell.length_b   1.000
_cell.length_c   1.000
_cell.angle_alpha   90.00
_cell.angle_beta   90.00
_cell.angle_gamma   90.00
#
_symmetry.space_group_name_H-M   'P 1'
#
loop_
_entity.id
_entity.type
_entity.pdbx_description
1 polymer ?
#
loop_
_entity_poly.entity_id
_entity_poly.type
_entity_poly.pdbx_seq_one_letter_code
_entity_poly.pdbx_strand_id
1 'polypeptide(L)'
;MITETSPETSAEKKVVKITSEIPQMERMQKRAERFNVPVSLESKKAARAARFGMPAVSTKGLNTESKTPVNMDKLKERAQRFGINVSTISRKTEDDEKLKKRKERFGIVTSSAGAGTTEDSEAKKRKRAERFGLV
;
A
#
# COMPACT_ATOMS: atom_id res chain seq x y z
N MET A 1 -7.42 3.74 -57.73
CA MET A 1 -7.55 2.34 -57.26
C MET A 1 -6.61 2.16 -56.08
N ILE A 2 -7.18 1.70 -54.96
CA ILE A 2 -6.57 1.00 -53.81
C ILE A 2 -5.70 1.84 -52.84
N THR A 3 -6.36 2.10 -51.72
CA THR A 3 -5.88 2.40 -50.37
C THR A 3 -5.08 1.22 -49.79
N GLU A 4 -4.00 1.49 -49.04
CA GLU A 4 -3.59 0.59 -47.95
C GLU A 4 -3.39 1.38 -46.65
N THR A 5 -4.36 1.19 -45.78
CA THR A 5 -4.41 1.58 -44.37
C THR A 5 -3.68 0.51 -43.54
N SER A 6 -2.66 0.90 -42.79
CA SER A 6 -2.11 0.09 -41.70
C SER A 6 -2.77 0.53 -40.39
N PRO A 7 -3.44 -0.36 -39.64
CA PRO A 7 -4.11 0.03 -38.41
C PRO A 7 -3.12 0.15 -37.24
N GLU A 8 -3.06 1.36 -36.71
CA GLU A 8 -2.47 1.72 -35.43
C GLU A 8 -3.16 0.94 -34.30
N THR A 9 -2.49 -0.05 -33.71
CA THR A 9 -2.98 -0.75 -32.51
C THR A 9 -2.65 0.09 -31.26
N SER A 10 -3.39 1.17 -31.06
CA SER A 10 -3.47 1.84 -29.76
C SER A 10 -4.26 0.94 -28.82
N ALA A 11 -3.53 0.25 -27.93
CA ALA A 11 -4.13 -0.59 -26.90
C ALA A 11 -5.04 0.26 -26.00
N GLU A 12 -6.34 0.21 -26.26
CA GLU A 12 -7.40 0.81 -25.45
C GLU A 12 -7.37 0.22 -24.03
N LYS A 13 -6.64 0.88 -23.13
CA LYS A 13 -6.84 0.68 -21.70
C LYS A 13 -8.23 1.23 -21.38
N LYS A 14 -9.20 0.35 -21.14
CA LYS A 14 -10.53 0.71 -20.60
C LYS A 14 -10.36 1.37 -19.22
N VAL A 15 -10.05 2.66 -19.22
CA VAL A 15 -10.07 3.50 -18.03
C VAL A 15 -11.55 3.81 -17.75
N VAL A 16 -12.15 3.03 -16.85
CA VAL A 16 -13.49 3.32 -16.33
C VAL A 16 -13.39 4.65 -15.57
N LYS A 17 -13.84 5.72 -16.22
CA LYS A 17 -13.87 7.06 -15.64
C LYS A 17 -15.04 7.12 -14.65
N ILE A 18 -14.81 6.66 -13.43
CA ILE A 18 -15.76 6.79 -12.33
C ILE A 18 -15.82 8.28 -11.99
N THR A 19 -16.73 9.01 -12.63
CA THR A 19 -17.12 10.34 -12.17
C THR A 19 -17.89 10.13 -10.86
N SER A 20 -17.25 10.38 -9.72
CA SER A 20 -18.01 10.39 -8.47
C SER A 20 -19.03 11.52 -8.55
N GLU A 21 -20.32 11.19 -8.47
CA GLU A 21 -21.42 12.16 -8.55
C GLU A 21 -21.32 13.23 -7.45
N ILE A 22 -20.71 12.87 -6.32
CA ILE A 22 -20.49 13.78 -5.19
C ILE A 22 -19.34 14.74 -5.53
N PRO A 23 -19.57 16.07 -5.50
CA PRO A 23 -18.54 17.07 -5.69
C PRO A 23 -17.38 16.87 -4.71
N GLN A 24 -16.14 17.08 -5.18
CA GLN A 24 -14.94 16.91 -4.37
C GLN A 24 -14.98 17.70 -3.05
N MET A 25 -15.56 18.91 -3.06
CA MET A 25 -15.72 19.74 -1.86
C MET A 25 -16.59 19.05 -0.81
N GLU A 26 -17.75 18.52 -1.19
CA GLU A 26 -18.68 17.87 -0.26
C GLU A 26 -18.04 16.62 0.36
N ARG A 27 -17.29 15.84 -0.42
CA ARG A 27 -16.53 14.69 0.08
C ARG A 27 -15.46 15.10 1.10
N MET A 28 -14.81 16.24 0.89
CA MET A 28 -13.82 16.78 1.83
C MET A 28 -14.47 17.29 3.11
N GLN A 29 -15.66 17.91 3.02
CA GLN A 29 -16.44 18.37 4.17
C GLN A 29 -16.93 17.20 5.01
N LYS A 30 -17.57 16.18 4.43
CA LYS A 30 -17.99 14.98 5.16
C LYS A 30 -16.84 14.27 5.87
N ARG A 31 -15.64 14.29 5.28
CA ARG A 31 -14.44 13.77 5.94
C ARG A 31 -13.98 14.68 7.08
N ALA A 32 -14.00 16.00 6.90
CA ALA A 32 -13.66 16.94 7.96
C ALA A 32 -14.59 16.80 9.17
N GLU A 33 -15.90 16.66 8.94
CA GLU A 33 -16.90 16.40 9.98
C GLU A 33 -16.64 15.07 10.71
N ARG A 34 -16.42 13.98 9.97
CA ARG A 34 -16.19 12.65 10.56
C ARG A 34 -14.94 12.54 11.42
N PHE A 35 -13.91 13.30 11.09
CA PHE A 35 -12.61 13.22 11.75
C PHE A 35 -12.26 14.45 12.58
N ASN A 36 -13.15 15.45 12.63
CA ASN A 36 -12.91 16.76 13.23
C ASN A 36 -11.60 17.41 12.75
N VAL A 37 -11.23 17.20 11.48
CA VAL A 37 -9.99 17.75 10.90
C VAL A 37 -10.35 18.93 10.00
N PRO A 38 -9.68 20.09 10.12
CA PRO A 38 -9.92 21.22 9.23
C PRO A 38 -9.71 20.83 7.76
N VAL A 39 -10.44 21.49 6.85
CA VAL A 39 -10.41 21.13 5.41
C VAL A 39 -9.06 21.48 4.77
N SER A 40 -8.25 22.35 5.38
CA SER A 40 -6.96 22.80 4.85
C SER A 40 -5.96 21.65 4.69
N LEU A 41 -5.23 21.63 3.58
CA LEU A 41 -4.20 20.61 3.31
C LEU A 41 -3.07 20.65 4.35
N GLU A 42 -2.72 21.85 4.82
CA GLU A 42 -1.66 22.04 5.82
C GLU A 42 -2.04 21.42 7.17
N SER A 43 -3.28 21.61 7.65
CA SER A 43 -3.75 20.98 8.89
C SER A 43 -3.76 19.45 8.81
N LYS A 44 -4.12 18.87 7.66
CA LYS A 44 -4.07 17.42 7.44
C LYS A 44 -2.64 16.90 7.45
N LYS A 45 -1.71 17.64 6.85
CA LYS A 45 -0.28 17.32 6.84
C LYS A 45 0.30 17.39 8.24
N ALA A 46 0.01 18.46 8.97
CA ALA A 46 0.43 18.65 10.36
C ALA A 46 -0.17 17.60 11.30
N ALA A 47 -1.47 17.31 11.20
CA ALA A 47 -2.13 16.28 12.00
C ALA A 47 -1.53 14.89 11.77
N ARG A 48 -1.17 14.56 10.52
CA ARG A 48 -0.44 13.33 10.22
C ARG A 48 0.96 13.37 10.84
N ALA A 49 1.71 14.44 10.63
CA ALA A 49 3.06 14.58 11.16
C ALA A 49 3.07 14.40 12.69
N ALA A 50 2.15 15.05 13.40
CA ALA A 50 1.97 14.89 14.85
C ALA A 50 1.69 13.44 15.27
N ARG A 51 0.83 12.72 14.54
CA ARG A 51 0.54 11.29 14.83
C ARG A 51 1.77 10.39 14.68
N PHE A 52 2.67 10.75 13.78
CA PHE A 52 3.89 9.98 13.50
C PHE A 52 5.13 10.58 14.18
N GLY A 53 4.97 11.61 15.02
CA GLY A 53 6.08 12.29 15.68
C GLY A 53 7.07 12.94 14.71
N MET A 54 6.63 13.27 13.50
CA MET A 54 7.43 13.93 12.48
C MET A 54 7.22 15.45 12.54
N PRO A 55 8.26 16.26 12.28
CA PRO A 55 8.07 17.70 12.11
C PRO A 55 7.23 17.99 10.86
N ALA A 56 6.29 18.92 10.94
CA ALA A 56 5.39 19.28 9.83
C ALA A 56 6.11 19.96 8.65
N VAL A 57 7.30 20.50 8.90
CA VAL A 57 8.19 21.06 7.89
C VAL A 57 8.99 19.94 7.20
N SER A 58 8.80 19.85 5.89
CA SER A 58 9.55 18.94 5.03
C SER A 58 11.01 19.38 4.96
N THR A 59 11.88 18.86 5.82
CA THR A 59 13.32 18.91 5.58
C THR A 59 13.63 17.95 4.43
N LYS A 60 13.60 18.50 3.21
CA LYS A 60 13.99 17.78 2.00
C LYS A 60 15.44 17.33 2.17
N GLY A 61 15.67 16.03 2.24
CA GLY A 61 16.99 15.45 1.97
C GLY A 61 17.89 15.13 3.16
N LEU A 62 17.38 14.98 4.38
CA LEU A 62 18.19 14.37 5.45
C LEU A 62 17.86 12.88 5.57
N ASN A 63 18.58 12.08 4.79
CA ASN A 63 18.95 10.72 5.18
C ASN A 63 19.84 10.84 6.42
N THR A 64 19.21 11.02 7.56
CA THR A 64 19.82 10.73 8.84
C THR A 64 18.99 9.58 9.36
N GLU A 65 19.60 8.41 9.45
CA GLU A 65 19.58 7.54 10.62
C GLU A 65 19.05 8.29 11.85
N SER A 66 17.75 8.58 11.86
CA SER A 66 17.10 9.21 13.00
C SER A 66 17.06 8.07 13.97
N LYS A 67 18.11 7.99 14.78
CA LYS A 67 18.11 7.27 16.05
C LYS A 67 17.06 7.94 16.91
N THR A 68 15.79 7.80 16.54
CA THR A 68 14.72 7.76 17.51
C THR A 68 15.18 6.69 18.47
N PRO A 69 15.47 7.03 19.74
CA PRO A 69 16.00 6.05 20.68
C PRO A 69 15.00 4.89 20.69
N VAL A 70 15.43 3.75 20.18
CA VAL A 70 14.60 2.54 20.17
C VAL A 70 14.36 2.22 21.64
N ASN A 71 13.15 2.51 22.11
CA ASN A 71 12.80 2.29 23.50
C ASN A 71 12.76 0.76 23.74
N MET A 72 13.72 0.29 24.55
CA MET A 72 13.91 -1.14 24.81
C MET A 72 12.70 -1.76 25.51
N ASP A 73 11.94 -0.99 26.29
CA ASP A 73 10.75 -1.48 27.00
C ASP A 73 9.60 -1.75 26.02
N LYS A 74 9.39 -0.87 25.04
CA LYS A 74 8.42 -1.12 23.96
C LYS A 74 8.79 -2.36 23.13
N LEU A 75 10.09 -2.65 22.99
CA LEU A 75 10.55 -3.85 22.29
C LEU A 75 10.33 -5.11 23.13
N LYS A 76 10.55 -5.05 24.44
CA LYS A 76 10.24 -6.14 25.39
C LYS A 76 8.75 -6.41 25.48
N GLU A 77 7.91 -5.37 25.60
CA GLU A 77 6.45 -5.53 25.56
C GLU A 77 5.98 -6.18 24.27
N ARG A 78 6.56 -5.80 23.13
CA ARG A 78 6.25 -6.43 21.84
C ARG A 78 6.66 -7.91 21.86
N ALA A 79 7.88 -8.22 22.31
CA ALA A 79 8.34 -9.59 22.43
C ALA A 79 7.40 -10.45 23.30
N GLN A 80 6.93 -9.91 24.44
CA GLN A 80 5.95 -10.58 25.30
C GLN A 80 4.59 -10.75 24.64
N ARG A 81 4.05 -9.70 24.00
CA ARG A 81 2.74 -9.75 23.32
C ARG A 81 2.70 -10.77 22.19
N PHE A 82 3.79 -10.87 21.43
CA PHE A 82 3.86 -11.76 20.28
C PHE A 82 4.51 -13.12 20.62
N GLY A 83 4.98 -13.31 21.86
CA GLY A 83 5.76 -14.48 22.25
C GLY A 83 7.08 -14.65 21.47
N ILE A 84 7.60 -13.59 20.86
CA ILE A 84 8.79 -13.64 20.00
C ILE A 84 10.03 -13.52 20.86
N ASN A 85 10.95 -14.46 20.74
CA ASN A 85 12.24 -14.41 21.43
C ASN A 85 13.08 -13.20 20.94
N VAL A 86 13.75 -12.51 21.87
CA VAL A 86 14.69 -11.43 21.55
C VAL A 86 16.08 -11.94 21.17
N SER A 87 16.35 -13.24 21.34
CA SER A 87 17.59 -13.86 20.88
C SER A 87 17.69 -13.76 19.35
N THR A 88 18.83 -13.29 18.86
CA THR A 88 19.08 -13.08 17.43
C THR A 88 19.14 -14.38 16.65
N ILE A 89 19.47 -15.50 17.30
CA ILE A 89 19.64 -16.82 16.69
C ILE A 89 18.27 -17.44 16.38
N SER A 90 17.33 -17.41 17.34
CA SER A 90 15.98 -17.94 17.14
C SER A 90 15.17 -17.15 16.11
N ARG A 91 15.42 -15.84 15.99
CA ARG A 91 14.76 -15.00 14.98
C ARG A 91 15.10 -15.41 13.55
N LYS A 92 16.36 -15.76 13.29
CA LYS A 92 16.80 -16.17 11.94
C LYS A 92 16.06 -17.42 11.46
N THR A 93 15.92 -18.42 12.33
CA THR A 93 15.24 -19.68 11.98
C THR A 93 13.74 -19.49 11.73
N GLU A 94 13.07 -18.66 12.55
CA GLU A 94 11.65 -18.34 12.37
C GLU A 94 11.40 -17.56 11.06
N ASP A 95 12.28 -16.61 10.74
CA ASP A 95 12.20 -15.83 9.51
C ASP A 95 12.42 -16.69 8.26
N ASP A 96 13.35 -17.65 8.31
CA ASP A 96 13.59 -18.60 7.21
C ASP A 96 12.38 -19.50 6.94
N GLU A 97 11.72 -20.02 7.98
CA GLU A 97 10.47 -20.78 7.84
C GLU A 97 9.34 -19.92 7.26
N LYS A 98 9.21 -18.68 7.74
CA LYS A 98 8.22 -17.74 7.25
C LYS A 98 8.48 -17.38 5.79
N LEU A 99 9.75 -17.22 5.41
CA LEU A 99 10.15 -16.97 4.03
C LEU A 99 9.85 -18.19 3.15
N LYS A 100 10.12 -19.41 3.64
CA LYS A 100 9.75 -20.66 2.96
C LYS A 100 8.23 -20.76 2.75
N LYS A 101 7.43 -20.59 3.80
CA LYS A 101 5.96 -20.56 3.71
C LYS A 101 5.47 -19.47 2.76
N ARG A 102 6.13 -18.31 2.71
CA ARG A 102 5.79 -17.23 1.76
C ARG A 102 6.11 -17.64 0.32
N LYS A 103 7.26 -18.26 0.09
CA LYS A 103 7.68 -18.77 -1.21
C LYS A 103 6.76 -19.90 -1.70
N GLU A 104 6.28 -20.76 -0.81
CA GLU A 104 5.26 -21.76 -1.14
C GLU A 104 3.91 -21.11 -1.49
N ARG A 105 3.51 -20.07 -0.75
CA ARG A 105 2.23 -19.37 -0.98
C ARG A 105 2.21 -18.48 -2.21
N PHE A 106 3.32 -17.84 -2.54
CA PHE A 106 3.39 -16.79 -3.56
C PHE A 106 4.33 -17.14 -4.72
N GLY A 107 4.97 -18.30 -4.68
CA GLY A 107 6.03 -18.67 -5.61
C GLY A 107 7.32 -17.87 -5.37
N ILE A 108 8.37 -18.27 -6.09
CA ILE A 108 9.62 -17.53 -6.14
C ILE A 108 9.42 -16.37 -7.11
N VAL A 109 9.15 -15.18 -6.60
CA VAL A 109 9.24 -13.95 -7.42
C VAL A 109 10.69 -13.47 -7.37
N THR A 110 11.59 -14.24 -8.01
CA THR A 110 12.81 -13.65 -8.55
C THR A 110 12.40 -12.95 -9.83
N SER A 111 12.81 -11.70 -10.02
CA SER A 111 12.40 -10.78 -11.09
C SER A 111 12.65 -11.25 -12.54
N SER A 112 12.89 -12.54 -12.77
CA SER A 112 13.24 -13.14 -14.06
C SER A 112 12.40 -14.35 -14.48
N ALA A 113 11.34 -14.75 -13.77
CA ALA A 113 10.48 -15.86 -14.22
C ALA A 113 9.00 -15.60 -13.92
N GLY A 114 8.41 -14.67 -14.66
CA GLY A 114 6.95 -14.47 -14.69
C GLY A 114 6.29 -15.45 -15.66
N ALA A 115 5.97 -16.66 -15.20
CA ALA A 115 5.13 -17.58 -15.95
C ALA A 115 4.13 -18.24 -15.00
N GLY A 116 2.86 -17.80 -15.07
CA GLY A 116 1.74 -18.52 -14.48
C GLY A 116 0.86 -17.69 -13.55
N THR A 117 0.09 -16.72 -14.08
CA THR A 117 -1.11 -16.19 -13.37
C THR A 117 -2.16 -15.55 -14.30
N THR A 118 -2.14 -15.80 -15.62
CA THR A 118 -3.07 -15.11 -16.55
C THR A 118 -4.54 -15.43 -16.26
N GLU A 119 -4.91 -16.70 -16.01
CA GLU A 119 -6.31 -17.09 -15.71
C GLU A 119 -6.84 -16.58 -14.36
N ASP A 120 -6.02 -16.66 -13.30
CA ASP A 120 -6.44 -16.31 -11.94
C ASP A 120 -6.63 -14.78 -11.76
N SER A 121 -6.06 -13.98 -12.66
CA SER A 121 -6.18 -12.52 -12.61
C SER A 121 -7.60 -12.03 -12.93
N GLU A 122 -8.28 -12.62 -13.91
CA GLU A 122 -9.63 -12.21 -14.34
C GLU A 122 -10.68 -12.60 -13.30
N ALA A 123 -10.61 -13.82 -12.76
CA ALA A 123 -11.50 -14.25 -11.68
C ALA A 123 -11.34 -13.39 -10.41
N LYS A 124 -10.10 -12.97 -10.08
CA LYS A 124 -9.83 -12.04 -8.98
C LYS A 124 -10.35 -10.63 -9.25
N LYS A 125 -10.24 -10.14 -10.49
CA LYS A 125 -10.81 -8.84 -10.90
C LYS A 125 -12.33 -8.87 -10.80
N ARG A 126 -12.99 -9.94 -11.26
CA ARG A 126 -14.44 -10.11 -11.15
C ARG A 126 -14.92 -10.18 -9.70
N LYS A 127 -14.33 -11.04 -8.86
CA LYS A 127 -14.66 -11.11 -7.42
C LYS A 127 -14.40 -9.78 -6.70
N ARG A 128 -13.42 -9.01 -7.14
CA ARG A 128 -13.18 -7.65 -6.65
C ARG A 128 -14.29 -6.72 -7.14
N ALA A 129 -14.62 -6.71 -8.41
CA ALA A 129 -15.70 -5.90 -8.96
C ALA A 129 -17.02 -6.16 -8.21
N GLU A 130 -17.38 -7.43 -7.98
CA GLU A 130 -18.53 -7.84 -7.16
C GLU A 130 -18.50 -7.26 -5.75
N ARG A 131 -17.36 -7.34 -5.04
CA ARG A 131 -17.22 -6.75 -3.70
C ARG A 131 -17.35 -5.22 -3.67
N PHE A 132 -17.02 -4.57 -4.78
CA PHE A 132 -17.07 -3.12 -4.90
C PHE A 132 -18.31 -2.65 -5.67
N GLY A 133 -19.25 -3.55 -5.99
CA GLY A 133 -20.47 -3.23 -6.73
C GLY A 133 -20.23 -2.72 -8.16
N LEU A 134 -19.09 -3.08 -8.76
CA LEU A 134 -18.65 -2.70 -10.11
C LEU A 134 -19.02 -3.77 -11.15
N VAL A 135 -20.05 -4.59 -10.89
CA VAL A 135 -20.53 -5.64 -11.82
C VAL A 135 -21.36 -5.02 -12.91
#